data_AF-A0A4Y2V4G3-F1
#
_entry.id   AF-A0A4Y2V4G3-F1
#
_cell.length_a   1.000
_cell.length_b   1.000
_cell.length_c   1.000
_cell.angle_alpha   90.00
_cell.angle_beta   90.00
_cell.angle_gamma   90.00
#
_symmetry.space_group_name_H-M   'P 1'
#
loop_
_entity.id
_entity.type
_entity.pdbx_description
1 polymer ?
#
loop_
_entity_poly.entity_id
_entity_poly.type
_entity_poly.pdbx_seq_one_letter_code
_entity_poly.pdbx_strand_id
1 'polypeptide(L)'
;MKQFLKALPKEGECFKYLCDQFLGLSEAKLKQGVLVGSDIRKMMKDEKFETKMETNERKAWESFKLVITSFLGNKKDPNYKSIVEEMIKNFKVLGCSMSLKVHFLDSHLDYFSENLGAVSEEQGERFHQDIKEMKRRY
;
A
#
# COMPACT_ATOMS: atom_id res chain seq x y z
N MET A 1 2.17 -1.80 1.74
CA MET A 1 0.75 -1.95 2.12
C MET A 1 0.47 -2.94 3.25
N LYS A 2 0.64 -4.27 3.07
CA LYS A 2 0.29 -5.27 4.10
C LYS A 2 0.87 -4.98 5.49
N GLN A 3 2.14 -4.59 5.54
CA GLN A 3 2.82 -4.29 6.81
C GLN A 3 2.36 -3.01 7.47
N PHE A 4 2.01 -1.99 6.66
CA PHE A 4 1.43 -0.75 7.16
C PHE A 4 0.11 -1.01 7.90
N LEU A 5 -0.82 -1.76 7.29
CA LEU A 5 -2.10 -2.10 7.94
C LEU A 5 -1.95 -2.95 9.21
N LYS A 6 -0.93 -3.81 9.24
CA LYS A 6 -0.60 -4.59 10.43
C LYS A 6 -0.12 -3.69 11.56
N ALA A 7 0.69 -2.69 11.26
CA ALA A 7 1.25 -1.75 12.22
C ALA A 7 0.24 -0.70 12.73
N LEU A 8 -0.84 -0.44 12.00
CA LEU A 8 -1.88 0.49 12.47
C LEU A 8 -2.49 0.04 13.83
N PRO A 9 -2.68 0.94 14.80
CA PRO A 9 -3.43 0.68 16.03
C PRO A 9 -4.85 0.25 15.70
N LYS A 10 -5.34 -0.84 16.32
CA LYS A 10 -6.65 -1.44 15.96
C LYS A 10 -7.81 -0.61 16.49
N GLU A 11 -7.56 0.14 17.56
CA GLU A 11 -8.49 1.04 18.20
C GLU A 11 -8.40 2.47 17.63
N GLY A 12 -7.40 2.75 16.77
CA GLY A 12 -7.14 4.05 16.17
C GLY A 12 -8.20 4.46 15.14
N GLU A 13 -8.37 5.77 14.96
CA GLU A 13 -9.38 6.32 14.02
C GLU A 13 -9.14 5.87 12.58
N CYS A 14 -7.88 5.82 12.15
CA CYS A 14 -7.48 5.36 10.82
C CYS A 14 -7.97 3.92 10.54
N PHE A 15 -7.77 3.00 11.49
CA PHE A 15 -8.17 1.61 11.32
C PHE A 15 -9.69 1.44 11.35
N LYS A 16 -10.39 2.14 12.25
CA LYS A 16 -11.86 2.14 12.30
C LYS A 16 -12.46 2.66 10.99
N TYR A 17 -11.91 3.75 10.45
CA TYR A 17 -12.34 4.29 9.17
C TYR A 17 -12.19 3.28 8.02
N LEU A 18 -11.10 2.50 8.02
CA LEU A 18 -10.91 1.43 7.03
C LEU A 18 -11.97 0.34 7.15
N CYS A 19 -12.33 -0.07 8.36
CA CYS A 19 -13.41 -1.02 8.58
C CYS A 19 -14.74 -0.52 7.99
N ASP A 20 -15.05 0.75 8.16
CA ASP A 20 -16.27 1.37 7.64
C ASP A 20 -16.25 1.52 6.11
N GLN A 21 -15.10 1.85 5.52
CA GLN A 21 -14.95 2.01 4.06
C GLN A 21 -14.99 0.70 3.28
N PHE A 22 -14.60 -0.40 3.91
CA PHE A 22 -14.51 -1.72 3.31
C PHE A 22 -15.50 -2.70 3.95
N LEU A 23 -16.80 -2.38 3.92
CA LEU A 23 -17.88 -3.22 4.46
C LEU A 23 -17.90 -4.67 3.91
N GLY A 24 -17.28 -4.93 2.76
CA GLY A 24 -17.11 -6.26 2.17
C GLY A 24 -15.91 -7.06 2.69
N LEU A 25 -15.03 -6.46 3.49
CA LEU A 25 -13.87 -7.10 4.10
C LEU A 25 -14.11 -7.30 5.60
N SER A 26 -13.92 -8.54 6.07
CA SER A 26 -13.90 -8.81 7.50
C SER A 26 -12.75 -8.08 8.17
N GLU A 27 -12.95 -7.62 9.41
CA GLU A 27 -11.89 -7.01 10.24
C GLU A 27 -10.63 -7.88 10.32
N ALA A 28 -10.77 -9.21 10.39
CA ALA A 28 -9.63 -10.14 10.38
C ALA A 28 -8.74 -10.02 9.13
N LYS A 29 -9.35 -9.80 7.95
CA LYS A 29 -8.62 -9.57 6.69
C LYS A 29 -7.88 -8.24 6.73
N LEU A 30 -8.52 -7.19 7.24
CA LEU A 30 -7.89 -5.88 7.41
C LEU A 30 -6.73 -5.94 8.41
N LYS A 31 -6.90 -6.62 9.56
CA LYS A 31 -5.84 -6.88 10.55
C LYS A 31 -4.66 -7.63 9.95
N GLN A 32 -4.91 -8.59 9.06
CA GLN A 32 -3.85 -9.32 8.36
C GLN A 32 -3.26 -8.55 7.17
N GLY A 33 -3.82 -7.38 6.82
CA GLY A 33 -3.42 -6.57 5.67
C GLY A 33 -3.71 -7.25 4.33
N VAL A 34 -4.76 -8.06 4.27
CA VAL A 34 -5.22 -8.74 3.05
C VAL A 34 -6.10 -7.78 2.27
N LEU A 35 -5.46 -6.99 1.43
CA LEU A 35 -6.08 -6.12 0.44
C LEU A 35 -5.67 -6.57 -0.96
N VAL A 36 -6.58 -6.41 -1.91
CA VAL A 36 -6.28 -6.60 -3.34
C VAL A 36 -5.94 -5.25 -4.00
N GLY A 37 -5.33 -5.27 -5.19
CA GLY A 37 -4.88 -4.04 -5.86
C GLY A 37 -5.96 -2.96 -6.03
N SER A 38 -7.22 -3.34 -6.25
CA SER A 38 -8.35 -2.40 -6.32
C SER A 38 -8.64 -1.69 -4.99
N ASP A 39 -8.59 -2.40 -3.86
CA ASP A 39 -8.76 -1.80 -2.53
C ASP A 39 -7.66 -0.78 -2.26
N ILE A 40 -6.42 -1.13 -2.58
CA ILE A 40 -5.25 -0.27 -2.40
C ILE A 40 -5.43 1.00 -3.25
N ARG A 41 -5.84 0.88 -4.51
CA ARG A 41 -6.09 2.03 -5.39
C ARG A 41 -7.23 2.92 -4.90
N LYS A 42 -8.30 2.33 -4.36
CA LYS A 42 -9.41 3.10 -3.75
C LYS A 42 -8.90 3.93 -2.58
N MET A 43 -8.13 3.31 -1.70
CA MET A 43 -7.56 3.94 -0.51
C MET A 43 -6.50 5.00 -0.83
N MET A 44 -5.69 4.81 -1.89
CA MET A 44 -4.72 5.80 -2.38
C MET A 44 -5.38 7.08 -2.91
N LYS A 45 -6.66 7.03 -3.29
CA LYS A 45 -7.43 8.18 -3.80
C LYS A 45 -8.33 8.80 -2.73
N ASP A 46 -8.39 8.21 -1.54
CA ASP A 46 -9.30 8.64 -0.48
C ASP A 46 -8.62 9.70 0.38
N GLU A 47 -8.88 10.98 0.08
CA GLU A 47 -8.34 12.09 0.86
C GLU A 47 -8.85 12.10 2.31
N LYS A 48 -10.07 11.58 2.55
CA LYS A 48 -10.63 11.53 3.91
C LYS A 48 -9.86 10.53 4.76
N PHE A 49 -9.35 9.45 4.17
CA PHE A 49 -8.51 8.48 4.86
C PHE A 49 -7.28 9.14 5.50
N GLU A 50 -6.64 10.09 4.82
CA GLU A 50 -5.45 10.79 5.31
C GLU A 50 -5.75 11.69 6.50
N THR A 51 -6.94 12.30 6.51
CA THR A 51 -7.40 13.12 7.64
C THR A 51 -7.60 12.31 8.92
N LYS A 52 -7.81 10.99 8.82
CA LYS A 52 -8.00 10.07 9.95
C LYS A 52 -6.71 9.49 10.50
N MET A 53 -5.58 9.77 9.86
CA MET A 53 -4.27 9.32 10.30
C MET A 53 -3.66 10.23 11.36
N GLU A 54 -3.05 9.61 12.37
CA GLU A 54 -2.13 10.30 13.28
C GLU A 54 -0.82 10.68 12.58
N THR A 55 0.02 11.48 13.24
CA THR A 55 1.24 12.04 12.64
C THR A 55 2.20 10.97 12.09
N ASN A 56 2.45 9.90 12.84
CA ASN A 56 3.38 8.84 12.40
C ASN A 56 2.78 7.97 11.29
N GLU A 57 1.48 7.68 11.39
CA GLU A 57 0.74 6.96 10.36
C GLU A 57 0.75 7.74 9.04
N ARG A 58 0.50 9.06 9.12
CA ARG A 58 0.47 9.95 7.96
C ARG A 58 1.85 10.05 7.31
N LYS A 59 2.92 10.24 8.07
CA LYS A 59 4.29 10.26 7.52
C LYS A 59 4.65 8.96 6.79
N ALA A 60 4.31 7.81 7.40
CA ALA A 60 4.52 6.51 6.77
C ALA A 60 3.65 6.36 5.50
N TRP A 61 2.40 6.82 5.53
CA TRP A 61 1.51 6.78 4.38
C TRP A 61 1.97 7.67 3.23
N GLU A 62 2.33 8.92 3.50
CA GLU A 62 2.80 9.88 2.51
C GLU A 62 4.10 9.41 1.84
N SER A 63 5.06 8.93 2.63
CA SER A 63 6.30 8.35 2.08
C SER A 63 6.03 7.08 1.25
N PHE A 64 5.06 6.25 1.64
CA PHE A 64 4.63 5.12 0.83
C PHE A 64 3.97 5.55 -0.49
N LYS A 65 3.09 6.56 -0.46
CA LYS A 65 2.51 7.14 -1.68
C LYS A 65 3.60 7.65 -2.62
N LEU A 66 4.58 8.35 -2.07
CA LEU A 66 5.69 8.91 -2.83
C LEU A 66 6.53 7.82 -3.50
N VAL A 67 6.84 6.72 -2.81
CA VAL A 67 7.52 5.56 -3.43
C VAL A 67 6.69 4.97 -4.57
N ILE A 68 5.37 4.85 -4.41
CA ILE A 68 4.51 4.35 -5.49
C ILE A 68 4.57 5.26 -6.72
N THR A 69 4.42 6.57 -6.53
CA THR A 69 4.34 7.51 -7.65
C THR A 69 5.68 7.79 -8.31
N SER A 70 6.76 7.81 -7.52
CA SER A 70 8.08 8.27 -7.96
C SER A 70 9.06 7.14 -8.28
N PHE A 71 8.78 5.89 -7.87
CA PHE A 71 9.65 4.75 -8.16
C PHE A 71 8.91 3.60 -8.83
N LEU A 72 7.79 3.15 -8.25
CA LEU A 72 7.03 2.00 -8.76
C LEU A 72 6.07 2.34 -9.90
N GLY A 73 5.98 3.62 -10.27
CA GLY A 73 5.12 4.11 -11.33
C GLY A 73 5.74 3.99 -12.72
N ASN A 74 5.24 4.82 -13.65
CA ASN A 74 5.74 4.88 -15.02
C ASN A 74 7.03 5.70 -15.16
N LYS A 75 7.42 6.41 -14.11
CA LYS A 75 8.62 7.25 -14.07
C LYS A 75 9.43 6.88 -12.84
N LYS A 76 10.73 6.70 -13.03
CA LYS A 76 11.71 6.51 -11.97
C LYS A 76 12.38 7.84 -11.68
N ASP A 77 12.07 8.42 -10.53
CA ASP A 77 12.65 9.68 -10.04
C ASP A 77 14.15 9.47 -9.78
N PRO A 78 15.03 10.41 -10.15
CA PRO A 78 16.47 10.30 -9.89
C PRO A 78 16.82 10.09 -8.40
N ASN A 79 15.99 10.61 -7.49
CA ASN A 79 16.16 10.52 -6.04
C ASN A 79 15.41 9.32 -5.43
N TYR A 80 15.02 8.32 -6.21
CA TYR A 80 14.28 7.15 -5.72
C TYR A 80 14.95 6.45 -4.53
N LYS A 81 16.28 6.43 -4.45
CA LYS A 81 17.02 5.83 -3.31
C LYS A 81 16.68 6.52 -2.00
N SER A 82 16.77 7.85 -1.95
CA SER A 82 16.44 8.61 -0.72
C SER A 82 14.96 8.51 -0.38
N ILE A 83 14.08 8.49 -1.38
CA ILE A 83 12.63 8.33 -1.20
C ILE A 83 12.30 6.98 -0.55
N VAL A 84 12.94 5.90 -1.00
CA VAL A 84 12.76 4.56 -0.42
C VAL A 84 13.35 4.48 0.99
N GLU A 85 14.55 5.01 1.20
CA GLU A 85 15.18 5.05 2.53
C GLU A 85 14.31 5.79 3.55
N GLU A 86 13.72 6.92 3.16
CA GLU A 86 12.80 7.69 4.00
C GLU A 86 11.54 6.89 4.35
N MET A 87 10.93 6.22 3.36
CA MET A 87 9.78 5.34 3.60
C MET A 87 10.13 4.23 4.61
N ILE A 88 11.30 3.60 4.47
CA ILE A 88 11.74 2.52 5.38
C ILE A 88 11.94 3.05 6.80
N LYS A 89 12.51 4.26 6.96
CA LYS A 89 12.65 4.91 8.27
C LYS A 89 11.29 5.16 8.91
N ASN A 90 10.34 5.74 8.16
CA ASN A 90 9.00 6.00 8.67
C ASN A 90 8.24 4.70 9.01
N PHE A 91 8.44 3.64 8.23
CA PHE A 91 7.87 2.32 8.50
C PHE A 91 8.45 1.71 9.78
N LYS A 92 9.75 1.86 10.04
CA LYS A 92 10.37 1.43 11.30
C LYS A 92 9.80 2.19 12.49
N VAL A 93 9.62 3.51 12.39
CA VAL A 93 9.02 4.34 13.45
C VAL A 93 7.57 3.92 13.73
N LEU A 94 6.79 3.60 12.70
CA LEU A 94 5.43 3.09 12.86
C LEU A 94 5.36 1.66 13.44
N GLY A 95 6.49 0.93 13.49
CA GLY A 95 6.52 -0.47 13.94
C GLY A 95 6.17 -1.49 12.85
N CYS A 96 6.27 -1.13 11.57
CA CYS A 96 6.09 -2.07 10.47
C CYS A 96 7.19 -3.13 10.48
N SER A 97 6.79 -4.41 10.45
CA SER A 97 7.77 -5.49 10.28
C SER A 97 8.36 -5.50 8.87
N MET A 98 9.65 -5.83 8.77
CA MET A 98 10.36 -5.93 7.49
C MET A 98 9.89 -7.17 6.73
N SER A 99 8.96 -6.99 5.79
CA SER A 99 8.59 -8.10 4.88
C SER A 99 9.68 -8.36 3.86
N LEU A 100 9.72 -9.57 3.29
CA LEU A 100 10.64 -9.91 2.20
C LEU A 100 10.58 -8.90 1.04
N LYS A 101 9.39 -8.38 0.72
CA LYS A 101 9.22 -7.33 -0.32
C LYS A 101 9.87 -6.01 0.07
N VAL A 102 9.80 -5.61 1.34
CA VAL A 102 10.42 -4.37 1.83
C VAL A 102 11.94 -4.55 1.91
N HIS A 103 12.41 -5.72 2.34
CA HIS A 103 13.84 -6.07 2.34
C HIS A 103 14.42 -6.07 0.91
N PHE A 104 13.71 -6.69 -0.04
CA PHE A 104 14.12 -6.69 -1.45
C PHE A 104 14.14 -5.28 -2.02
N LEU A 105 13.13 -4.46 -1.68
CA LEU A 105 13.09 -3.06 -2.05
C LEU A 105 14.27 -2.28 -1.46
N ASP A 106 14.68 -2.52 -0.21
CA ASP A 106 15.83 -1.87 0.43
C ASP A 106 17.17 -2.28 -0.20
N SER A 107 17.35 -3.59 -0.43
CA SER A 107 18.64 -4.18 -0.82
C SER A 107 18.91 -4.18 -2.32
N HIS A 108 17.87 -4.14 -3.16
CA HIS A 108 17.98 -4.38 -4.61
C HIS A 108 17.29 -3.33 -5.47
N LEU A 109 17.36 -2.06 -5.04
CA LEU A 109 16.81 -0.92 -5.78
C LEU A 109 17.32 -0.81 -7.24
N ASP A 110 18.57 -1.18 -7.46
CA ASP A 110 19.22 -1.09 -8.77
C ASP A 110 18.75 -2.18 -9.76
N TYR A 111 18.06 -3.23 -9.28
CA TYR A 111 17.53 -4.31 -10.14
C TYR A 111 16.25 -3.92 -10.90
N PHE A 112 15.60 -2.83 -10.47
CA PHE A 112 14.33 -2.39 -11.05
C PHE A 112 14.54 -1.58 -12.33
N SER A 113 13.81 -1.95 -13.39
CA SER A 113 13.76 -1.20 -14.67
C SER A 113 13.19 0.20 -14.49
N GLU A 114 13.44 1.08 -15.45
CA GLU A 114 13.01 2.50 -15.39
C GLU A 114 11.49 2.69 -15.47
N ASN A 115 10.75 1.71 -16.00
CA ASN A 115 9.30 1.79 -16.21
C ASN A 115 8.60 0.53 -15.67
N LEU A 116 8.44 0.47 -14.34
CA LEU A 116 7.81 -0.66 -13.66
C LEU A 116 6.29 -0.70 -13.85
N GLY A 117 5.65 0.46 -13.96
CA GLY A 117 4.21 0.54 -14.20
C GLY A 117 3.76 -0.15 -15.49
N ALA A 118 4.59 -0.13 -16.53
CA ALA A 118 4.30 -0.80 -17.81
C ALA A 118 4.44 -2.34 -17.75
N VAL A 119 5.19 -2.87 -16.78
CA VAL A 119 5.49 -4.31 -16.64
C VAL A 119 4.69 -4.94 -15.49
N SER A 120 3.90 -4.14 -14.75
CA SER A 120 3.15 -4.61 -13.60
C SER A 120 2.00 -5.55 -14.00
N GLU A 121 1.83 -6.68 -13.28
CA GLU A 121 0.76 -7.67 -13.47
C GLU A 121 -0.65 -7.17 -13.09
N GLU A 122 -0.83 -5.86 -12.89
CA GLU A 122 -2.09 -5.26 -12.47
C GLU A 122 -3.29 -5.61 -13.37
N GLN A 123 -3.05 -5.80 -14.67
CA GLN A 123 -4.09 -6.22 -15.61
C GLN A 123 -4.56 -7.66 -15.34
N GLY A 124 -3.64 -8.56 -14.97
CA GLY A 124 -3.94 -9.93 -14.58
C GLY A 124 -4.75 -9.97 -13.29
N GLU A 125 -4.39 -9.18 -12.27
CA GLU A 125 -5.17 -9.10 -11.03
C GLU A 125 -6.59 -8.56 -11.27
N ARG A 126 -6.77 -7.57 -12.15
CA ARG A 126 -8.08 -7.00 -12.50
C ARG A 126 -8.99 -8.02 -13.18
N PHE A 127 -8.45 -8.80 -14.12
CA PHE A 127 -9.19 -9.84 -14.83
C PHE A 127 -9.76 -10.91 -13.89
N HIS A 128 -8.97 -11.39 -12.93
CA HIS A 128 -9.44 -12.36 -11.93
C HIS A 128 -10.58 -11.81 -11.05
N GLN A 129 -10.55 -10.51 -10.74
CA GLN A 129 -11.61 -9.86 -9.95
C GLN A 129 -12.90 -9.70 -10.75
N ASP A 130 -12.81 -9.25 -12.00
CA ASP A 130 -13.97 -9.08 -12.87
C ASP A 130 -14.69 -10.42 -13.08
N ILE A 131 -13.94 -11.52 -13.27
CA ILE A 131 -14.51 -12.88 -13.32
C ILE A 131 -15.20 -13.26 -12.00
N LYS A 132 -14.58 -12.96 -10.85
CA LYS A 132 -15.16 -13.27 -9.54
C LYS A 132 -16.46 -12.51 -9.29
N GLU A 133 -16.52 -11.24 -9.69
CA GLU A 133 -17.72 -10.42 -9.57
C GLU A 133 -18.81 -10.88 -10.54
N MET A 134 -18.46 -11.28 -11.76
CA MET A 134 -19.40 -11.90 -12.70
C MET A 134 -20.01 -13.18 -12.11
N LYS A 135 -19.19 -14.09 -11.55
CA LYS A 135 -19.66 -15.32 -10.89
C LYS A 135 -20.52 -15.10 -9.63
N ARG A 136 -20.50 -13.89 -9.06
CA ARG A 136 -21.35 -13.54 -7.90
C ARG A 136 -22.74 -13.07 -8.33
N ARG A 137 -22.84 -12.51 -9.55
CA ARG A 137 -24.08 -11.92 -10.11
C ARG A 137 -24.92 -12.92 -10.89
N TYR A 138 -24.32 -14.04 -11.30
CA TYR A 138 -24.97 -15.18 -11.96
C TYR A 138 -24.88 -16.41 -11.06
#